data_AF-A0AAW0LTQ6-F1
#
_entry.id   AF-A0AAW0LTQ6-F1
#
_cell.length_a   1.000
_cell.length_b   1.000
_cell.length_c   1.000
_cell.angle_alpha   90.00
_cell.angle_beta   90.00
_cell.angle_gamma   90.00
#
_symmetry.space_group_name_H-M   'P 1'
#
loop_
_entity.id
_entity.type
_entity.pdbx_description
1 polymer ?
#
loop_
_entity_poly.entity_id
_entity_poly.type
_entity_poly.pdbx_seq_one_letter_code
_entity_poly.pdbx_strand_id
1 'polypeptide(L)'
;MNNPPTPQILKLEKLDLHYFPNPTVKWLTPDSLPDLEKLYIKGGSLATLDKRKWSKVKILRLKYLHEVKMTWLELGESSLKLEYLEKVKCRGITLYPCDEHGVWMNTI
;
A
#
# COMPACT_ATOMS: atom_id res chain seq x y z
N MET A 1 16.18 -31.54 -27.62
CA MET A 1 15.87 -31.62 -26.18
C MET A 1 15.20 -30.31 -25.79
N ASN A 2 13.90 -30.33 -25.53
CA ASN A 2 13.18 -29.13 -25.09
C ASN A 2 13.45 -28.97 -23.60
N ASN A 3 14.08 -27.86 -23.19
CA ASN A 3 14.22 -27.55 -21.78
C ASN A 3 12.82 -27.46 -21.15
N PRO A 4 12.62 -28.00 -19.94
CA PRO A 4 11.36 -27.83 -19.23
C PRO A 4 11.10 -26.33 -19.02
N PRO A 5 9.86 -25.84 -19.19
CA PRO A 5 9.55 -24.45 -18.91
C PRO A 5 9.90 -24.17 -17.45
N THR A 6 10.79 -23.20 -17.25
CA THR A 6 11.18 -22.72 -15.93
C THR A 6 9.91 -22.40 -15.13
N PRO A 7 9.76 -22.87 -13.87
CA PRO A 7 8.58 -22.57 -13.08
C PRO A 7 8.37 -21.05 -13.04
N GLN A 8 7.26 -20.58 -13.59
CA GLN A 8 6.87 -19.18 -13.41
C GLN A 8 6.54 -19.00 -11.93
N ILE A 9 7.48 -18.41 -11.19
CA ILE A 9 7.21 -17.95 -9.84
C ILE A 9 6.10 -16.91 -9.96
N LEU A 10 4.91 -17.23 -9.44
CA LEU A 10 3.79 -16.32 -9.42
C LEU A 10 4.17 -15.12 -8.56
N LYS A 11 4.19 -13.94 -9.17
CA LYS A 11 4.50 -12.66 -8.51
C LYS A 11 3.21 -12.00 -8.06
N LEU A 12 3.14 -11.58 -6.79
CA LEU A 12 1.98 -10.85 -6.29
C LEU A 12 2.08 -9.37 -6.66
N GLU A 13 1.39 -8.98 -7.73
CA GLU A 13 1.37 -7.58 -8.20
C GLU A 13 0.28 -6.73 -7.55
N LYS A 14 -0.81 -7.36 -7.09
CA LYS A 14 -1.93 -6.69 -6.43
C LYS A 14 -2.33 -7.42 -5.16
N LEU A 15 -2.46 -6.66 -4.09
CA LEU A 15 -3.00 -7.11 -2.82
C LEU A 15 -4.19 -6.23 -2.45
N ASP A 16 -5.31 -6.87 -2.14
CA ASP A 16 -6.51 -6.22 -1.64
C ASP A 16 -6.91 -6.86 -0.30
N LEU A 17 -6.72 -6.10 0.78
CA LEU A 17 -6.90 -6.57 2.15
C LEU A 17 -8.13 -5.92 2.77
N HIS A 18 -9.13 -6.72 3.12
CA HIS A 18 -10.39 -6.25 3.69
C HIS A 18 -10.54 -6.71 5.14
N TYR A 19 -10.95 -5.79 6.01
CA TYR A 19 -11.33 -6.06 7.40
C TYR A 19 -10.29 -6.83 8.21
N PHE A 20 -9.00 -6.58 7.99
CA PHE A 20 -7.93 -7.27 8.71
C PHE A 20 -8.02 -6.96 10.22
N PRO A 21 -8.21 -7.96 11.09
CA PRO A 21 -8.60 -7.72 12.48
C PRO A 21 -7.43 -7.35 13.38
N ASN A 22 -6.18 -7.62 12.94
CA ASN A 22 -5.01 -7.42 13.79
C ASN A 22 -4.41 -6.04 13.57
N PRO A 23 -3.91 -5.40 14.65
CA PRO A 23 -3.28 -4.08 14.56
C PRO A 23 -1.93 -4.09 13.84
N THR A 24 -1.28 -5.25 13.74
CA THR A 24 0.03 -5.42 13.11
C THR A 24 0.07 -6.69 12.26
N VAL A 25 0.96 -6.71 11.26
CA VAL A 25 1.14 -7.84 10.36
C VAL A 25 2.59 -7.90 9.87
N LYS A 26 3.24 -9.05 10.03
CA LYS A 26 4.67 -9.22 9.71
C LYS A 26 4.98 -9.42 8.23
N TRP A 27 4.00 -9.90 7.45
CA TRP A 27 4.18 -10.20 6.04
C TRP A 27 3.84 -9.03 5.11
N LEU A 28 3.15 -7.99 5.60
CA LEU A 28 2.78 -6.82 4.82
C LEU A 28 3.96 -5.82 4.82
N THR A 29 5.03 -6.22 4.16
CA THR A 29 6.28 -5.46 4.10
C THR A 29 6.84 -5.46 2.68
N PRO A 30 7.64 -4.44 2.29
CA PRO A 30 8.24 -4.39 0.95
C PRO A 30 9.11 -5.62 0.62
N ASP A 31 9.81 -6.19 1.61
CA ASP A 31 10.71 -7.34 1.40
C ASP A 31 9.93 -8.63 1.15
N SER A 32 8.75 -8.77 1.79
CA SER A 32 7.87 -9.92 1.59
C SER A 32 7.07 -9.82 0.29
N LEU A 33 6.85 -8.60 -0.20
CA LEU A 33 6.01 -8.30 -1.35
C LEU A 33 6.80 -7.44 -2.39
N PRO A 34 7.96 -7.92 -2.89
CA PRO A 34 8.89 -7.11 -3.67
C PRO A 34 8.38 -6.73 -5.06
N ASP A 35 7.35 -7.42 -5.56
CA ASP A 35 6.72 -7.21 -6.87
C ASP A 35 5.37 -6.48 -6.79
N LEU A 36 4.97 -6.02 -5.59
CA LEU A 36 3.67 -5.41 -5.39
C LEU A 36 3.58 -4.02 -6.01
N GLU A 37 2.65 -3.85 -6.96
CA GLU A 37 2.37 -2.58 -7.61
C GLU A 37 1.13 -1.88 -7.06
N LYS A 38 0.15 -2.66 -6.57
CA LYS A 38 -1.15 -2.16 -6.13
C LYS A 38 -1.46 -2.68 -4.73
N LEU A 39 -1.54 -1.78 -3.75
CA LEU A 39 -1.84 -2.10 -2.36
C LEU A 39 -3.13 -1.44 -1.92
N TYR A 40 -4.18 -2.24 -1.72
CA TYR A 40 -5.49 -1.77 -1.29
C TYR A 40 -5.79 -2.32 0.11
N ILE A 41 -6.18 -1.44 1.03
CA ILE A 41 -6.51 -1.79 2.40
C ILE A 41 -7.81 -1.11 2.78
N LYS A 42 -8.79 -1.90 3.19
CA LYS A 42 -10.15 -1.44 3.49
C LYS A 42 -10.62 -1.95 4.85
N GLY A 43 -10.90 -1.04 5.77
CA GLY A 43 -11.43 -1.37 7.11
C GLY A 43 -10.48 -2.20 7.96
N GLY A 44 -11.00 -2.72 9.06
CA GLY A 44 -10.22 -3.51 10.03
C GLY A 44 -9.50 -2.65 11.05
N SER A 45 -8.58 -3.29 11.78
CA SER A 45 -7.92 -2.73 12.97
C SER A 45 -6.46 -2.43 12.75
N LEU A 46 -5.95 -2.55 11.51
CA LEU A 46 -4.55 -2.29 11.18
C LEU A 46 -4.16 -0.89 11.67
N ALA A 47 -3.14 -0.82 12.52
CA ALA A 47 -2.77 0.43 13.21
C ALA A 47 -1.61 1.16 12.53
N THR A 48 -0.84 0.45 11.69
CA THR A 48 0.31 1.01 10.98
C THR A 48 0.65 0.18 9.75
N LEU A 49 1.36 0.80 8.82
CA LEU A 49 2.01 0.14 7.69
C LEU A 49 3.52 0.12 7.91
N ASP A 50 4.20 -0.80 7.24
CA ASP A 50 5.65 -0.84 7.26
C ASP A 50 6.20 0.48 6.68
N LYS A 51 7.06 1.16 7.46
CA LYS A 51 7.65 2.46 7.14
C LYS A 51 8.81 2.36 6.15
N ARG A 52 9.23 1.14 5.79
CA ARG A 52 10.24 0.92 4.74
C ARG A 52 9.68 1.29 3.37
N LYS A 53 10.59 1.45 2.41
CA LYS A 53 10.31 1.89 1.05
C LYS A 53 9.53 0.85 0.24
N TRP A 54 8.30 1.17 -0.14
CA TRP A 54 7.49 0.39 -1.09
C TRP A 54 7.84 0.74 -2.55
N SER A 55 9.05 0.37 -2.99
CA SER A 55 9.66 0.89 -4.23
C SER A 55 8.89 0.63 -5.54
N LYS A 56 8.04 -0.41 -5.59
CA LYS A 56 7.24 -0.77 -6.77
C LYS A 56 5.76 -0.39 -6.68
N VAL A 57 5.29 0.03 -5.51
CA VAL A 57 3.88 0.39 -5.33
C VAL A 57 3.61 1.70 -6.07
N LYS A 58 2.75 1.60 -7.08
CA LYS A 58 2.28 2.71 -7.91
C LYS A 58 0.90 3.19 -7.49
N ILE A 59 0.06 2.28 -6.97
CA ILE A 59 -1.31 2.57 -6.58
C ILE A 59 -1.52 2.18 -5.11
N LEU A 60 -1.84 3.16 -4.27
CA LEU A 60 -2.17 2.97 -2.87
C LEU A 60 -3.61 3.40 -2.60
N ARG A 61 -4.42 2.48 -2.04
CA ARG A 61 -5.81 2.77 -1.65
C ARG A 61 -6.03 2.43 -0.19
N LEU A 62 -6.34 3.43 0.61
CA LEU A 62 -6.56 3.30 2.05
C LEU A 62 -7.97 3.79 2.37
N LYS A 63 -8.84 2.88 2.80
CA LYS A 63 -10.27 3.19 3.02
C LYS A 63 -10.73 2.73 4.39
N TYR A 64 -11.44 3.59 5.11
CA TYR A 64 -12.09 3.29 6.39
C TYR A 64 -11.13 2.75 7.46
N LEU A 65 -9.89 3.24 7.47
CA LEU A 65 -8.86 2.85 8.44
C LEU A 65 -8.89 3.80 9.63
N HIS A 66 -9.63 3.42 10.67
CA HIS A 66 -9.84 4.27 11.85
C HIS A 66 -8.67 4.25 12.83
N GLU A 67 -7.97 3.11 12.93
CA GLU A 67 -6.88 2.89 13.89
C GLU A 67 -5.49 3.27 13.35
N VAL A 68 -5.35 3.46 12.04
CA VAL A 68 -4.06 3.83 11.43
C VAL A 68 -3.64 5.21 11.92
N LYS A 69 -2.44 5.31 12.52
CA LYS A 69 -1.82 6.55 12.98
C LYS A 69 -0.43 6.71 12.37
N MET A 70 -0.33 7.49 11.31
CA MET A 70 0.94 7.82 10.68
C MET A 70 0.82 9.06 9.78
N THR A 71 1.95 9.72 9.54
CA THR A 71 2.04 10.77 8.51
C THR A 71 2.30 10.17 7.14
N TRP A 72 1.96 10.91 6.09
CA TRP A 72 2.32 10.57 4.72
C TRP A 72 3.84 10.46 4.52
N LEU A 73 4.62 11.33 5.16
CA LEU A 73 6.09 11.28 5.17
C LEU A 73 6.62 9.93 5.71
N GLU A 74 6.00 9.40 6.77
CA GLU A 74 6.35 8.09 7.33
C GLU A 74 6.03 6.90 6.42
N LEU A 75 5.15 7.08 5.42
CA LEU A 75 4.93 6.08 4.36
C LEU A 75 6.04 6.09 3.29
N GLY A 76 7.06 6.92 3.46
CA GLY A 76 8.21 6.98 2.58
C GLY A 76 7.97 7.82 1.33
N GLU A 77 7.27 8.96 1.49
CA GLU A 77 6.92 9.92 0.42
C GLU A 77 8.06 10.20 -0.57
N SER A 78 9.30 10.34 -0.10
CA SER A 78 10.48 10.62 -0.94
C SER A 78 10.90 9.45 -1.85
N SER A 79 10.22 8.32 -1.77
CA SER A 79 10.69 7.04 -2.28
C SER A 79 9.62 6.21 -2.99
N LEU A 80 8.34 6.56 -2.83
CA LEU A 80 7.24 5.95 -3.54
C LEU A 80 7.20 6.49 -4.97
N LYS A 81 7.27 5.61 -5.97
CA LYS A 81 6.95 5.94 -7.37
C LYS A 81 5.43 5.98 -7.57
N LEU A 82 4.75 6.70 -6.67
CA LEU A 82 3.31 6.66 -6.58
C LEU A 82 2.71 7.41 -7.78
N GLU A 83 1.81 6.75 -8.48
CA GLU A 83 1.04 7.32 -9.57
C GLU A 83 -0.37 7.70 -9.08
N TYR A 84 -0.86 7.01 -8.04
CA TYR A 84 -2.20 7.17 -7.51
C TYR A 84 -2.28 6.89 -6.00
N LEU A 85 -2.89 7.81 -5.26
CA LEU A 85 -3.29 7.67 -3.87
C LEU A 85 -4.78 7.91 -3.74
N GLU A 86 -5.49 7.04 -3.04
CA GLU A 86 -6.85 7.30 -2.59
C GLU A 86 -6.95 7.03 -1.09
N LYS A 87 -7.47 8.03 -0.37
CA LYS A 87 -7.70 8.02 1.07
C LYS A 87 -9.17 8.35 1.35
N VAL A 88 -9.91 7.38 1.87
CA VAL A 88 -11.33 7.57 2.23
C VAL A 88 -11.53 7.32 3.72
N LYS A 89 -11.99 8.33 4.47
CA LYS A 89 -12.33 8.22 5.90
C LYS A 89 -11.23 7.61 6.79
N CYS A 90 -9.97 7.86 6.50
CA CYS A 90 -8.84 7.51 7.38
C CYS A 90 -8.48 8.71 8.25
N ARG A 91 -8.80 8.66 9.55
CA ARG A 91 -8.65 9.83 10.46
C ARG A 91 -7.22 10.06 10.92
N GLY A 92 -6.44 9.01 11.16
CA GLY A 92 -5.08 9.13 11.68
C GLY A 92 -3.97 9.14 10.61
N ILE A 93 -4.33 9.22 9.33
CA ILE A 93 -3.38 9.50 8.24
C ILE A 93 -3.38 11.00 7.98
N THR A 94 -2.26 11.67 8.23
CA THR A 94 -2.10 13.13 8.14
C THR A 94 -1.01 13.54 7.13
N LEU A 95 -0.95 14.83 6.79
CA LEU A 95 0.06 15.41 5.86
C LEU A 95 0.06 14.77 4.46
N TYR A 96 -1.11 14.34 3.99
CA TYR A 96 -1.27 13.67 2.70
C TYR A 96 -1.57 14.65 1.56
N PRO A 97 -1.22 14.33 0.30
CA PRO A 97 -1.31 15.25 -0.84
C PRO A 97 -2.69 15.25 -1.54
N CYS A 98 -3.71 14.62 -0.96
CA CYS A 98 -5.01 14.44 -1.61
C CYS A 98 -5.83 15.73 -1.74
N ASP A 99 -6.62 15.78 -2.81
CA ASP A 99 -7.67 16.77 -3.07
C ASP A 99 -8.88 16.60 -2.14
N GLU A 100 -9.92 17.40 -2.39
CA GLU A 100 -11.17 17.38 -1.63
C GLU A 100 -11.95 16.05 -1.74
N HIS A 101 -11.69 15.25 -2.78
CA HIS A 101 -12.27 13.93 -2.96
C HIS A 101 -11.46 12.82 -2.27
N GLY A 102 -10.33 13.18 -1.64
CA GLY A 102 -9.43 12.23 -1.00
C GLY A 102 -8.58 11.47 -2.02
N VAL A 103 -8.35 12.03 -3.20
CA VAL A 103 -7.54 11.43 -4.25
C VAL A 103 -6.32 12.31 -4.54
N TRP A 104 -5.19 11.68 -4.82
CA TRP A 104 -4.04 12.34 -5.44
C TRP A 104 -3.59 11.49 -6.61
N MET A 105 -3.26 12.15 -7.72
CA MET A 105 -2.72 11.50 -8.91
C MET A 105 -1.46 12.25 -9.34
N ASN A 106 -0.44 11.50 -9.75
CA ASN A 106 0.71 12.08 -10.40
C ASN A 106 0.36 12.31 -11.88
N THR A 107 -0.14 13.49 -12.21
CA THR A 107 -0.27 13.93 -13.61
C THR A 107 1.11 14.28 -14.12
N ILE A 108 1.69 13.38 -14.94
CA ILE A 108 2.88 13.63 -15.76
C ILE A 108 2.51 14.63 -16.86
#